data_AF-A0A1I0BEC3-F1
#
_entry.id   AF-A0A1I0BEC3-F1
#
_cell.length_a   1.000
_cell.length_b   1.000
_cell.length_c   1.000
_cell.angle_alpha   90.00
_cell.angle_beta   90.00
_cell.angle_gamma   90.00
#
_symmetry.space_group_name_H-M   'P 1'
#
loop_
_entity.id
_entity.type
_entity.pdbx_description
1 polymer ?
#
loop_
_entity_poly.entity_id
_entity_poly.type
_entity_poly.pdbx_seq_one_letter_code
_entity_poly.pdbx_strand_id
1 'polypeptide(L)'
;MKFDEALKLMKQGKKVKLPHWQGYWCWDNGTVMIHSRTSETFDLFNTNNKEFTLDNIASDKFEVVQDFYAVDKAIMEAIKQAVTGSDNKIITEKSYKERFKVEYQQLKQRLDELDIMLTKHEAEVLEFTPTCPISMLEDQRYCMDSYLRILKTRAEIEGIDLG
;
A
#
# COMPACT_ATOMS: atom_id res chain seq x y z
N MET A 1 -9.26 -24.37 4.58
CA MET A 1 -9.11 -25.58 3.76
C MET A 1 -7.63 -25.83 3.51
N LYS A 2 -7.23 -27.09 3.34
CA LYS A 2 -5.82 -27.45 3.09
C LYS A 2 -5.40 -27.09 1.67
N PHE A 3 -4.09 -27.00 1.42
CA PHE A 3 -3.59 -26.62 0.10
C PHE A 3 -3.98 -27.59 -1.02
N ASP A 4 -4.11 -28.89 -0.76
CA ASP A 4 -4.53 -29.86 -1.78
C ASP A 4 -5.99 -29.64 -2.23
N GLU A 5 -6.88 -29.30 -1.30
CA GLU A 5 -8.25 -28.88 -1.58
C GLU A 5 -8.28 -27.55 -2.32
N ALA A 6 -7.49 -26.58 -1.84
CA ALA A 6 -7.34 -25.28 -2.47
C ALA A 6 -6.83 -25.42 -3.91
N LEU A 7 -5.86 -26.30 -4.17
CA LEU A 7 -5.30 -26.59 -5.48
C LEU A 7 -6.33 -27.21 -6.43
N LYS A 8 -7.17 -28.13 -5.94
CA LYS A 8 -8.29 -28.68 -6.72
C LYS A 8 -9.26 -27.57 -7.14
N LEU A 9 -9.62 -26.68 -6.22
CA LEU A 9 -10.51 -25.56 -6.51
C LEU A 9 -9.86 -24.54 -7.45
N MET A 10 -8.57 -24.25 -7.28
CA MET A 10 -7.81 -23.39 -8.19
C MET A 10 -7.86 -23.91 -9.63
N LYS A 11 -7.61 -25.21 -9.82
CA LYS A 11 -7.72 -25.87 -11.14
C LYS A 11 -9.14 -25.83 -11.73
N GLN A 12 -10.17 -25.62 -10.91
CA GLN A 12 -11.56 -25.40 -11.34
C GLN A 12 -11.86 -23.90 -11.59
N GLY A 13 -10.85 -23.04 -11.61
CA GLY A 13 -10.97 -21.61 -11.85
C GLY A 13 -11.32 -20.77 -10.63
N LYS A 14 -11.36 -21.36 -9.42
CA LYS A 14 -11.58 -20.60 -8.19
C LYS A 14 -10.30 -19.87 -7.76
N LYS A 15 -10.48 -18.72 -7.11
CA LYS A 15 -9.40 -18.01 -6.42
C LYS A 15 -9.45 -18.34 -4.95
N VAL A 16 -8.28 -18.46 -4.32
CA VAL A 16 -8.16 -18.77 -2.88
C VAL A 16 -7.20 -17.80 -2.21
N LYS A 17 -7.33 -17.61 -0.90
CA LYS A 17 -6.36 -16.82 -0.11
C LYS A 17 -6.20 -17.38 1.29
N LEU A 18 -5.21 -16.86 2.01
CA LEU A 18 -5.12 -16.99 3.46
C LEU A 18 -5.80 -15.78 4.14
N PRO A 19 -6.53 -15.97 5.26
CA PRO A 19 -7.32 -14.91 5.90
C PRO A 19 -6.51 -13.66 6.26
N HIS A 20 -5.24 -13.84 6.65
CA HIS A 20 -4.34 -12.76 7.07
C HIS A 20 -3.60 -12.08 5.91
N TRP A 21 -3.73 -12.57 4.67
CA TRP A 21 -2.98 -12.09 3.52
C TRP A 21 -3.91 -11.43 2.50
N GLN A 22 -3.48 -10.27 1.97
CA GLN A 22 -4.31 -9.41 1.11
C GLN A 22 -4.13 -9.69 -0.39
N GLY A 23 -3.61 -10.86 -0.74
CA GLY A 23 -3.49 -11.36 -2.10
C GLY A 23 -4.42 -12.54 -2.36
N TYR A 24 -4.29 -13.17 -3.53
CA TYR A 24 -4.98 -14.43 -3.84
C TYR A 24 -4.11 -15.32 -4.72
N TRP A 25 -4.36 -16.63 -4.65
CA TRP A 25 -3.71 -17.64 -5.48
C TRP A 25 -4.75 -18.19 -6.46
N CYS A 26 -4.33 -18.47 -7.69
CA CYS A 26 -5.17 -19.04 -8.72
C CYS A 26 -4.37 -20.01 -9.60
N TRP A 27 -5.09 -20.84 -10.36
CA TRP A 27 -4.47 -21.64 -11.42
C TRP A 27 -4.49 -20.83 -12.73
N ASP A 28 -3.32 -20.59 -13.29
CA ASP A 28 -3.17 -19.94 -14.60
C ASP A 28 -1.86 -20.40 -15.24
N ASN A 29 -1.77 -20.38 -16.57
CA ASN A 29 -0.57 -20.79 -17.33
C ASN A 29 0.02 -22.17 -16.93
N GLY A 30 -0.82 -23.11 -16.46
CA GLY A 30 -0.39 -24.45 -16.07
C GLY A 30 0.30 -24.56 -14.70
N THR A 31 0.30 -23.50 -13.91
CA THR A 31 0.89 -23.45 -12.56
C THR A 31 -0.02 -22.71 -11.58
N VAL A 32 0.40 -22.62 -10.33
CA VAL A 32 -0.22 -21.75 -9.32
C VAL A 32 0.41 -20.37 -9.42
N MET A 33 -0.41 -19.36 -9.69
CA MET A 33 -0.01 -17.96 -9.70
C MET A 33 -0.41 -17.30 -8.39
N ILE A 34 0.51 -16.54 -7.80
CA ILE A 34 0.35 -15.78 -6.56
C ILE A 34 0.25 -14.30 -6.94
N HIS A 35 -0.92 -13.71 -6.70
CA HIS A 35 -1.16 -12.29 -6.87
C HIS A 35 -1.04 -11.56 -5.54
N SER A 36 -0.12 -10.60 -5.45
CA SER A 36 0.04 -9.74 -4.28
C SER A 36 -0.99 -8.60 -4.26
N ARG A 37 -1.08 -7.90 -3.13
CA ARG A 37 -1.86 -6.65 -3.01
C ARG A 37 -1.42 -5.58 -4.02
N THR A 38 -0.14 -5.56 -4.38
CA THR A 38 0.47 -4.54 -5.28
C THR A 38 0.27 -4.86 -6.77
N SER A 39 -0.57 -5.85 -7.10
CA SER A 39 -0.79 -6.35 -8.48
C SER A 39 0.43 -7.03 -9.11
N GLU A 40 1.47 -7.31 -8.33
CA GLU A 40 2.56 -8.17 -8.78
C GLU A 40 2.09 -9.63 -8.79
N THR A 41 2.51 -10.36 -9.82
CA THR A 41 2.08 -11.74 -10.04
C THR A 41 3.33 -12.61 -10.16
N PHE A 42 3.39 -13.66 -9.36
CA PHE A 42 4.54 -14.56 -9.30
C PHE A 42 4.08 -16.00 -9.51
N ASP A 43 4.85 -16.78 -10.26
CA ASP A 43 4.69 -18.23 -10.25
C ASP A 43 5.13 -18.77 -8.89
N LEU A 44 4.34 -19.69 -8.31
CA LEU A 44 4.65 -20.41 -7.07
C LEU A 44 6.09 -20.93 -7.03
N PHE A 45 6.61 -21.43 -8.15
CA PHE A 45 7.96 -21.99 -8.23
C PHE A 45 9.05 -20.92 -8.37
N ASN A 46 8.69 -19.68 -8.73
CA ASN A 46 9.61 -18.56 -8.97
C ASN A 46 9.54 -17.47 -7.88
N THR A 47 8.94 -17.75 -6.71
CA THR A 47 8.92 -16.77 -5.61
C THR A 47 10.32 -16.47 -5.06
N ASN A 48 10.59 -15.22 -4.66
CA ASN A 48 11.90 -14.83 -4.10
C ASN A 48 12.14 -15.41 -2.69
N ASN A 49 11.09 -15.51 -1.88
CA ASN A 49 11.16 -16.11 -0.54
C ASN A 49 10.50 -17.49 -0.56
N LYS A 50 11.32 -18.55 -0.63
CA LYS A 50 10.83 -19.93 -0.72
C LYS A 50 10.24 -20.43 0.60
N GLU A 51 10.89 -20.10 1.72
CA GLU A 51 10.46 -20.51 3.07
C GLU A 51 9.06 -19.97 3.37
N PHE A 52 8.85 -18.67 3.17
CA PHE A 52 7.55 -18.03 3.34
C PHE A 52 6.47 -18.66 2.45
N THR A 53 6.80 -18.99 1.20
CA THR A 53 5.86 -19.67 0.30
C THR A 53 5.52 -21.07 0.80
N LEU A 54 6.51 -21.84 1.26
CA LEU A 54 6.30 -23.18 1.81
C LEU A 54 5.45 -23.16 3.08
N ASP A 55 5.67 -22.19 3.98
CA ASP A 55 4.85 -22.01 5.18
C ASP A 55 3.39 -21.74 4.83
N ASN A 56 3.15 -20.90 3.82
CA ASN A 56 1.80 -20.63 3.33
C ASN A 56 1.16 -21.88 2.70
N ILE A 57 1.91 -22.66 1.91
CA ILE A 57 1.44 -23.94 1.34
C ILE A 57 1.08 -24.93 2.47
N ALA A 58 1.85 -24.96 3.56
CA ALA A 58 1.59 -25.85 4.69
C ALA A 58 0.34 -25.47 5.50
N SER A 59 -0.25 -24.30 5.23
CA SER A 59 -1.46 -23.85 5.93
C SER A 59 -2.70 -24.68 5.59
N ASP A 60 -3.55 -24.87 6.60
CA ASP A 60 -4.89 -25.46 6.50
C ASP A 60 -6.02 -24.42 6.47
N LYS A 61 -5.67 -23.13 6.37
CA LYS A 61 -6.59 -21.99 6.51
C LYS A 61 -7.01 -21.34 5.20
N PHE A 62 -6.75 -21.95 4.03
CA PHE A 62 -7.16 -21.35 2.76
C PHE A 62 -8.68 -21.19 2.68
N GLU A 63 -9.14 -20.08 2.10
CA GLU A 63 -10.55 -19.78 1.85
C GLU A 63 -10.77 -19.42 0.38
N VAL A 64 -11.92 -19.78 -0.18
CA VAL A 64 -12.31 -19.36 -1.53
C VAL A 64 -12.68 -17.89 -1.48
N VAL A 65 -12.16 -17.11 -2.42
CA VAL A 65 -12.50 -15.70 -2.59
C VAL A 65 -13.52 -15.60 -3.72
N GLN A 66 -14.71 -15.07 -3.42
CA GLN A 66 -15.61 -14.54 -4.45
C GLN A 66 -15.02 -13.21 -4.90
N ASP A 67 -14.91 -12.98 -6.21
CA ASP A 67 -14.14 -11.89 -6.82
C ASP A 67 -14.37 -10.51 -6.18
N PHE A 68 -13.60 -10.16 -5.15
CA PHE A 68 -13.55 -8.81 -4.58
C PHE A 68 -12.83 -7.81 -5.51
N TYR A 69 -12.18 -8.31 -6.58
CA TYR A 69 -11.35 -7.54 -7.50
C TYR A 69 -11.75 -7.69 -8.97
N ALA A 70 -13.00 -8.07 -9.28
CA ALA A 70 -13.52 -7.99 -10.64
C ALA A 70 -13.84 -6.53 -11.02
N VAL A 71 -12.81 -5.67 -11.03
CA VAL A 71 -12.77 -4.64 -12.06
C VAL A 71 -12.41 -5.41 -13.33
N ASP A 72 -13.36 -5.47 -14.26
CA ASP A 72 -13.30 -6.27 -15.48
C ASP A 72 -11.89 -6.25 -16.09
N LYS A 73 -11.34 -7.43 -16.39
CA LYS A 73 -10.03 -7.56 -17.03
C LYS A 73 -9.98 -6.73 -18.32
N ALA A 74 -11.11 -6.57 -19.02
CA ALA A 74 -11.25 -5.69 -20.18
C ALA A 74 -11.16 -4.20 -19.81
N ILE A 75 -11.70 -3.77 -18.65
CA ILE A 75 -11.53 -2.41 -18.13
C ILE A 75 -10.06 -2.18 -17.74
N MET A 76 -9.42 -3.13 -17.05
CA MET A 76 -8.01 -3.01 -16.67
C MET A 76 -7.11 -3.01 -17.90
N GLU A 77 -7.38 -3.83 -18.90
CA GLU A 77 -6.62 -3.88 -20.15
C GLU A 77 -6.88 -2.62 -21.00
N ALA A 78 -8.11 -2.09 -21.01
CA ALA A 78 -8.44 -0.82 -21.64
C ALA A 78 -7.75 0.37 -20.94
N ILE A 79 -7.69 0.37 -19.61
CA ILE A 79 -6.92 1.35 -18.84
C ILE A 79 -5.44 1.21 -19.17
N LYS A 80 -4.90 -0.02 -19.19
CA LYS A 80 -3.50 -0.27 -19.53
C LYS A 80 -3.16 0.22 -20.92
N GLN A 81 -3.99 -0.08 -21.93
CA GLN A 81 -3.82 0.37 -23.31
C GLN A 81 -3.96 1.89 -23.46
N ALA A 82 -4.91 2.51 -22.75
CA ALA A 82 -5.04 3.97 -22.69
C ALA A 82 -3.83 4.64 -22.02
N VAL A 83 -3.17 3.92 -21.11
CA VAL A 83 -2.03 4.39 -20.33
C VAL A 83 -0.68 4.04 -20.99
N THR A 84 -0.61 3.08 -21.93
CA THR A 84 0.62 2.69 -22.65
C THR A 84 0.78 3.35 -24.02
N GLY A 85 0.28 4.57 -24.20
CA GLY A 85 0.83 5.48 -25.21
C GLY A 85 2.24 5.89 -24.80
N SER A 86 3.17 5.96 -25.75
CA SER A 86 4.63 5.99 -25.62
C SER A 86 5.27 7.13 -24.79
N ASP A 87 4.49 7.86 -23.99
CA ASP A 87 4.90 8.96 -23.10
C ASP A 87 4.93 8.56 -21.60
N ASN A 88 4.57 7.32 -21.25
CA ASN A 88 4.16 7.01 -19.88
C ASN A 88 5.26 6.66 -18.85
N LYS A 89 6.52 6.51 -19.27
CA LYS A 89 7.65 6.44 -18.29
C LYS A 89 7.92 7.81 -17.67
N ILE A 90 7.75 8.88 -18.47
CA ILE A 90 7.91 10.27 -18.04
C ILE A 90 6.71 10.71 -17.20
N ILE A 91 5.49 10.30 -17.58
CA ILE A 91 4.26 10.65 -16.85
C ILE A 91 4.23 9.99 -15.46
N THR A 92 4.70 8.75 -15.31
CA THR A 92 4.68 8.04 -14.01
C THR A 92 5.72 8.57 -13.01
N GLU A 93 6.94 8.89 -13.45
CA GLU A 93 7.99 9.45 -12.58
C GLU A 93 7.71 10.93 -12.24
N LYS A 94 7.27 11.74 -13.20
CA LYS A 94 6.83 13.13 -12.95
C LYS A 94 5.63 13.16 -12.00
N SER A 95 4.64 12.30 -12.23
CA SER A 95 3.48 12.17 -11.35
C SER A 95 3.85 11.65 -9.95
N TYR A 96 4.87 10.80 -9.83
CA TYR A 96 5.40 10.38 -8.53
C TYR A 96 6.04 11.55 -7.77
N LYS A 97 6.98 12.28 -8.38
CA LYS A 97 7.68 13.40 -7.72
C LYS A 97 6.70 14.51 -7.33
N GLU A 98 5.70 14.78 -8.16
CA GLU A 98 4.61 15.71 -7.86
C GLU A 98 3.76 15.24 -6.67
N ARG A 99 3.34 13.97 -6.64
CA ARG A 99 2.60 13.42 -5.49
C ARG A 99 3.43 13.43 -4.20
N PHE A 100 4.72 13.12 -4.29
CA PHE A 100 5.65 13.17 -3.17
C PHE A 100 5.74 14.58 -2.59
N LYS A 101 5.88 15.58 -3.46
CA LYS A 101 5.89 16.99 -3.07
C LYS A 101 4.57 17.40 -2.40
N VAL A 102 3.43 17.00 -2.98
CA VAL A 102 2.11 17.28 -2.38
C VAL A 102 1.97 16.65 -1.00
N GLU A 103 2.39 15.39 -0.83
CA GLU A 103 2.37 14.70 0.47
C GLU A 103 3.22 15.44 1.50
N TYR A 104 4.46 15.79 1.15
CA TYR A 104 5.35 16.55 2.01
C TYR A 104 4.74 17.87 2.46
N GLN A 105 4.20 18.66 1.52
CA GLN A 105 3.63 19.98 1.82
C GLN A 105 2.36 19.88 2.67
N GLN A 106 1.49 18.91 2.41
CA GLN A 106 0.29 18.68 3.23
C GLN A 106 0.65 18.22 4.65
N LEU A 107 1.62 17.31 4.80
CA LEU A 107 2.08 16.87 6.11
C LEU A 107 2.69 18.03 6.90
N LYS A 108 3.54 18.84 6.25
CA LYS A 108 4.16 20.02 6.84
C LYS A 108 3.10 21.00 7.33
N GLN A 109 2.11 21.33 6.50
CA GLN A 109 1.04 22.25 6.89
C GLN A 109 0.30 21.74 8.14
N ARG A 110 -0.08 20.45 8.15
CA ARG A 110 -0.79 19.87 9.30
C ARG A 110 0.06 19.87 10.56
N LEU A 111 1.37 19.64 10.43
CA LEU A 111 2.31 19.72 11.54
C LEU A 111 2.40 21.17 12.08
N ASP A 112 2.55 22.15 11.19
CA ASP A 112 2.62 23.57 11.58
C ASP A 112 1.34 24.01 12.32
N GLU A 113 0.16 23.60 11.85
CA GLU A 113 -1.12 23.90 12.50
C GLU A 113 -1.23 23.23 13.89
N LEU A 114 -0.79 21.97 14.01
CA LEU A 114 -0.77 21.25 15.28
C LEU A 114 0.22 21.87 16.28
N ASP A 115 1.40 22.27 15.81
CA ASP A 115 2.44 22.93 16.61
C ASP A 115 1.93 24.26 17.19
N ILE A 116 1.25 25.06 16.36
CA ILE A 116 0.64 26.32 16.79
C ILE A 116 -0.41 26.05 17.88
N MET A 117 -1.26 25.05 17.68
CA MET A 117 -2.29 24.68 18.64
C MET A 117 -1.70 24.25 19.98
N LEU A 118 -0.67 23.37 19.96
CA LEU A 118 0.01 22.91 21.16
C LEU A 118 0.75 24.05 21.87
N THR A 119 1.41 24.95 21.13
CA THR A 119 2.07 26.13 21.70
C THR A 119 1.07 27.06 22.40
N LYS A 120 -0.10 27.28 21.80
CA LYS A 120 -1.18 28.06 22.43
C LYS A 120 -1.72 27.39 23.69
N HIS A 121 -1.80 26.07 23.70
CA HIS A 121 -2.20 25.31 24.88
C HIS A 121 -1.17 25.46 26.00
N GLU A 122 0.12 25.26 25.72
CA GLU A 122 1.22 25.44 26.69
C GLU A 122 1.27 26.86 27.28
N ALA A 123 0.96 27.87 26.47
CA ALA A 123 0.88 29.26 26.90
C ALA A 123 -0.44 29.64 27.59
N GLU A 124 -1.36 28.70 27.79
CA GLU A 124 -2.69 28.90 28.40
C GLU A 124 -3.56 29.95 27.66
N VAL A 125 -3.34 30.14 26.35
CA VAL A 125 -4.08 31.09 25.49
C VAL A 125 -4.97 30.40 24.45
N LEU A 126 -5.08 29.07 24.50
CA LEU A 126 -5.93 28.32 23.58
C LEU A 126 -7.42 28.58 23.90
N GLU A 127 -8.17 29.04 22.90
CA GLU A 127 -9.58 29.47 23.06
C GLU A 127 -10.57 28.31 23.26
N PHE A 128 -10.10 27.05 23.21
CA PHE A 128 -10.94 25.87 23.38
C PHE A 128 -10.19 24.75 24.13
N THR A 129 -10.95 23.85 24.74
CA THR A 129 -10.41 22.63 25.34
C THR A 129 -10.42 21.49 24.33
N PRO A 130 -9.27 20.88 24.02
CA PRO A 130 -9.23 19.75 23.10
C PRO A 130 -9.95 18.53 23.68
N THR A 131 -10.78 17.86 22.89
CA THR A 131 -11.40 16.58 23.28
C THR A 131 -10.38 15.44 23.34
N CYS A 132 -9.32 15.54 22.53
CA CYS A 132 -8.20 14.61 22.53
C CYS A 132 -7.22 14.97 23.66
N PRO A 133 -6.70 13.98 24.43
CA PRO A 133 -5.64 14.25 25.40
C PRO A 133 -4.43 14.92 24.74
N ILE A 134 -3.87 15.94 25.39
CA ILE A 134 -2.71 16.70 24.88
C ILE A 134 -1.53 15.78 24.58
N SER A 135 -1.25 14.81 25.45
CA SER A 135 -0.18 13.83 25.25
C SER A 135 -0.32 13.04 23.95
N MET A 136 -1.55 12.70 23.54
CA MET A 136 -1.80 12.00 22.26
C MET A 136 -1.54 12.92 21.07
N LEU A 137 -1.84 14.21 21.20
CA LEU A 137 -1.55 15.22 20.18
C LEU A 137 -0.04 15.49 20.07
N GLU A 138 0.69 15.46 21.19
CA GLU A 138 2.15 15.53 21.23
C GLU A 138 2.80 14.29 20.57
N ASP A 139 2.29 13.09 20.84
CA ASP A 139 2.73 11.86 20.17
C ASP A 139 2.46 11.90 18.66
N GLN A 140 1.29 12.41 18.27
CA GLN A 140 0.94 12.62 16.86
C GLN A 140 1.92 13.60 16.20
N ARG A 141 2.20 14.74 16.85
CA ARG A 141 3.17 15.74 16.41
C ARG A 141 4.55 15.12 16.20
N TYR A 142 5.04 14.36 17.19
CA TYR A 142 6.34 13.68 17.12
C TYR A 142 6.43 12.72 15.93
N CYS A 143 5.39 11.91 15.70
CA CYS A 143 5.31 11.01 14.56
C CYS A 143 5.34 11.77 13.24
N MET A 144 4.60 12.88 13.15
CA MET A 144 4.52 13.72 11.95
C MET A 144 5.86 14.42 11.65
N ASP A 145 6.54 14.98 12.64
CA ASP A 145 7.89 15.57 12.47
C ASP A 145 8.90 14.51 12.01
N SER A 146 8.87 13.33 12.65
CA SER A 146 9.74 12.22 12.28
C SER A 146 9.52 11.77 10.84
N TYR A 147 8.26 11.66 10.41
CA TYR A 147 7.94 11.30 9.04
C TYR A 147 8.34 12.41 8.04
N LEU A 148 8.15 13.68 8.40
CA LEU A 148 8.58 14.81 7.59
C LEU A 148 10.11 14.81 7.37
N ARG A 149 10.90 14.46 8.39
CA ARG A 149 12.36 14.26 8.26
C ARG A 149 12.71 13.15 7.28
N ILE A 150 12.01 12.02 7.35
CA ILE A 150 12.19 10.91 6.40
C ILE A 150 11.90 11.38 4.97
N LEU A 151 10.81 12.14 4.75
CA LEU A 151 10.48 12.67 3.43
C LEU A 151 11.55 13.66 2.92
N LYS A 152 12.13 14.50 3.78
CA LYS A 152 13.26 15.38 3.40
C LYS A 152 14.48 14.57 2.95
N THR A 153 14.92 13.62 3.77
CA THR A 153 16.08 12.77 3.43
C THR A 153 15.84 11.98 2.14
N ARG A 154 14.62 11.46 1.94
CA ARG A 154 14.26 10.79 0.69
C ARG A 154 14.28 11.74 -0.49
N ALA A 155 13.78 12.98 -0.35
CA ALA A 155 13.83 13.97 -1.41
C ALA A 155 15.28 14.30 -1.82
N GLU A 156 16.22 14.39 -0.86
CA GLU A 156 17.65 14.58 -1.13
C GLU A 156 18.26 13.39 -1.89
N ILE A 157 17.98 12.16 -1.44
CA ILE A 157 18.48 10.92 -2.07
C ILE A 157 17.91 10.76 -3.49
N GLU A 158 16.62 11.06 -3.67
CA GLU A 158 15.88 10.85 -4.93
C GLU A 158 15.96 12.07 -5.87
N GLY A 159 16.65 13.15 -5.47
CA GLY A 159 16.79 14.38 -6.25
C GLY A 159 15.44 15.07 -6.55
N ILE A 160 14.56 15.13 -5.55
CA ILE A 160 13.23 15.75 -5.64
C ILE A 160 13.29 17.14 -5.01
N ASP A 161 12.96 18.17 -5.79
CA ASP A 161 12.80 19.52 -5.27
C ASP A 161 11.43 19.70 -4.58
N LEU A 162 11.45 19.88 -3.27
CA LEU A 162 10.24 20.02 -2.46
C LEU A 162 9.54 21.37 -2.61
N GLY A 163 10.14 22.34 -3.30
CA GLY A 163 9.59 23.70 -3.46
C GLY A 163 9.81 24.58 -2.26
#